data_AF-A0AAD9I7P7-F1
#
_entry.id   AF-A0AAD9I7P7-F1
#
_cell.length_a   1.000
_cell.length_b   1.000
_cell.length_c   1.000
_cell.angle_alpha   90.00
_cell.angle_beta   90.00
_cell.angle_gamma   90.00
#
_symmetry.space_group_name_H-M   'P 1'
#
loop_
_entity.id
_entity.type
_entity.pdbx_description
1 polymer ?
#
loop_
_entity_poly.entity_id
_entity_poly.type
_entity_poly.pdbx_seq_one_letter_code
_entity_poly.pdbx_strand_id
1 'polypeptide(L)'
;METIKALFAKPDPQVQIRKCNSLIRSNVRKLDRDIAAAKALETKTKNLIVAADRRAQRDPSRRRQADKEVRAFARELIAQRRAAARLVTSKAQLNSVQMQVNEAFALRKIEGSIRASVGIMRNVNALVRLPALAETMQELGIELTKAGIIEEMASDMMPETDLGEGEDEEAEGEVDKVLGEVLKDRMDKTGAVPNVAPPANEQQQQQAPISQEEEEDTEAMMDQMRDRLEALRS
;
A
#
# COMPACT_ATOMS: atom_id res chain seq x y z
N MET A 1 -20.50 -4.09 -46.09
CA MET A 1 -21.84 -3.48 -46.10
C MET A 1 -22.19 -2.70 -44.83
N GLU A 2 -21.37 -2.71 -43.76
CA GLU A 2 -21.71 -2.02 -42.50
C GLU A 2 -21.43 -0.50 -42.49
N THR A 3 -20.56 -0.01 -43.39
CA THR A 3 -20.05 1.37 -43.34
C THR A 3 -21.05 2.44 -43.73
N ILE A 4 -21.97 2.16 -44.67
CA ILE A 4 -22.96 3.15 -45.14
C ILE A 4 -24.20 3.19 -44.21
N LYS A 5 -24.59 2.05 -43.61
CA LYS A 5 -25.67 2.01 -42.61
C LYS A 5 -25.25 2.68 -41.28
N ALA A 6 -23.98 2.59 -40.91
CA ALA A 6 -23.44 3.21 -39.70
C ALA A 6 -23.45 4.75 -39.72
N LEU A 7 -23.55 5.39 -40.89
CA LEU A 7 -23.62 6.85 -41.02
C LEU A 7 -25.03 7.42 -40.74
N PHE A 8 -26.08 6.59 -40.84
CA PHE A 8 -27.48 7.03 -40.67
C PHE A 8 -28.21 6.32 -39.52
N ALA A 9 -27.65 5.26 -38.96
CA ALA A 9 -28.23 4.50 -37.85
C ALA A 9 -27.37 4.59 -36.59
N LYS A 10 -28.02 4.65 -35.41
CA LYS A 10 -27.34 4.57 -34.11
C LYS A 10 -26.45 3.32 -34.09
N PRO A 11 -25.25 3.37 -33.47
CA PRO A 11 -24.34 2.23 -33.46
C PRO A 11 -25.01 0.99 -32.87
N ASP A 12 -24.74 -0.19 -33.44
CA ASP A 12 -25.27 -1.46 -32.94
C ASP A 12 -24.94 -1.61 -31.44
N PRO A 13 -25.95 -1.82 -30.57
CA PRO A 13 -25.73 -2.03 -29.14
C PRO A 13 -24.68 -3.08 -28.82
N GLN A 14 -24.57 -4.15 -29.61
CA GLN A 14 -23.56 -5.18 -29.38
C GLN A 14 -22.13 -4.67 -29.63
N VAL A 15 -21.96 -3.82 -30.64
CA VAL A 15 -20.66 -3.20 -30.96
C VAL A 15 -20.28 -2.21 -29.86
N GLN A 16 -21.23 -1.42 -29.36
CA GLN A 16 -21.01 -0.49 -28.23
C GLN A 16 -20.57 -1.22 -26.96
N ILE A 17 -21.25 -2.32 -26.60
CA ILE A 17 -20.90 -3.16 -25.45
C ILE A 17 -19.47 -3.69 -25.58
N ARG A 18 -19.12 -4.22 -26.75
CA ARG A 18 -17.78 -4.77 -27.00
C ARG A 18 -16.71 -3.70 -26.90
N LYS A 19 -16.96 -2.51 -27.45
CA LYS A 19 -16.03 -1.38 -27.39
C LYS A 19 -15.81 -0.91 -25.95
N CYS A 20 -16.89 -0.64 -25.20
CA CYS A 20 -16.80 -0.23 -23.79
C CYS A 20 -16.06 -1.26 -22.94
N ASN A 21 -16.41 -2.54 -23.07
CA ASN A 21 -15.74 -3.63 -22.35
C ASN A 21 -14.27 -3.83 -22.77
N SER A 22 -13.92 -3.54 -24.03
CA SER A 22 -12.53 -3.58 -24.49
C SER A 22 -11.70 -2.48 -23.81
N LEU A 23 -12.20 -1.24 -23.82
CA LEU A 23 -11.57 -0.08 -23.18
C LEU A 23 -11.42 -0.28 -21.67
N ILE A 24 -12.46 -0.74 -20.99
CA ILE A 24 -12.40 -1.02 -19.55
C ILE A 24 -11.32 -2.08 -19.27
N ARG A 25 -11.34 -3.23 -19.98
CA ARG A 25 -10.36 -4.31 -19.74
C ARG A 25 -8.92 -3.92 -20.04
N SER A 26 -8.67 -3.12 -21.08
CA SER A 26 -7.31 -2.67 -21.39
C SER A 26 -6.74 -1.79 -20.26
N ASN A 27 -7.57 -0.90 -19.70
CA ASN A 27 -7.20 -0.04 -18.59
C ASN A 27 -7.04 -0.80 -17.26
N VAL A 28 -7.87 -1.80 -16.97
CA VAL A 28 -7.65 -2.70 -15.81
C VAL A 28 -6.27 -3.34 -15.88
N ARG A 29 -5.90 -3.90 -17.04
CA ARG A 29 -4.57 -4.51 -17.23
C ARG A 29 -3.42 -3.52 -17.14
N LYS A 30 -3.65 -2.26 -17.52
CA LYS A 30 -2.66 -1.19 -17.35
C LYS A 30 -2.45 -0.91 -15.86
N LEU A 31 -3.53 -0.69 -15.12
CA LEU A 31 -3.50 -0.50 -13.67
C LEU A 31 -2.88 -1.69 -12.93
N ASP A 32 -3.15 -2.93 -13.34
CA ASP A 32 -2.53 -4.12 -12.75
C ASP A 32 -1.00 -4.13 -12.91
N ARG A 33 -0.50 -3.75 -14.09
CA ARG A 33 0.93 -3.61 -14.34
C ARG A 33 1.54 -2.50 -13.51
N ASP A 34 0.87 -1.36 -13.43
CA ASP A 34 1.35 -0.19 -12.66
C ASP A 34 1.36 -0.49 -11.16
N ILE A 35 0.34 -1.18 -10.63
CA ILE A 35 0.29 -1.65 -9.24
C ILE A 35 1.43 -2.63 -8.94
N ALA A 36 1.69 -3.58 -9.85
CA ALA A 36 2.79 -4.52 -9.68
C ALA A 36 4.16 -3.82 -9.70
N ALA A 37 4.36 -2.86 -10.61
CA ALA A 37 5.56 -2.04 -10.67
C ALA A 37 5.75 -1.19 -9.40
N ALA A 38 4.67 -0.56 -8.91
CA ALA A 38 4.68 0.22 -7.67
C ALA A 38 5.07 -0.63 -6.45
N LYS A 39 4.53 -1.85 -6.32
CA LYS A 39 4.91 -2.79 -5.24
C LYS A 39 6.37 -3.23 -5.32
N ALA A 40 6.87 -3.46 -6.54
CA ALA A 40 8.28 -3.82 -6.74
C ALA A 40 9.20 -2.65 -6.36
N LEU A 41 8.81 -1.41 -6.71
CA LEU A 41 9.53 -0.20 -6.33
C LEU A 41 9.50 0.01 -4.81
N GLU A 42 8.34 -0.14 -4.16
CA GLU A 42 8.19 -0.06 -2.70
C GLU A 42 9.15 -1.03 -1.99
N THR A 43 9.26 -2.26 -2.48
CA THR A 43 10.17 -3.27 -1.92
C THR A 43 11.63 -2.87 -2.08
N LYS A 44 12.01 -2.31 -3.23
CA LYS A 44 13.37 -1.79 -3.47
C LYS A 44 13.68 -0.62 -2.53
N THR A 45 12.76 0.32 -2.34
CA THR A 45 12.93 1.46 -1.43
C THR A 45 13.10 1.00 0.02
N LYS A 46 12.31 0.01 0.48
CA LYS A 46 12.50 -0.62 1.80
C LYS A 46 13.91 -1.22 1.96
N ASN A 47 14.41 -1.91 0.94
CA ASN A 47 15.76 -2.48 0.97
C ASN A 47 16.85 -1.39 1.01
N LEU A 48 16.65 -0.26 0.32
CA LEU A 48 17.56 0.89 0.36
C LEU A 48 17.60 1.53 1.76
N ILE A 49 16.45 1.69 2.42
CA ILE A 49 16.37 2.16 3.82
C ILE A 49 17.22 1.27 4.73
N VAL A 50 17.05 -0.06 4.64
CA VAL A 50 17.80 -1.02 5.46
C VAL A 50 19.30 -0.99 5.15
N ALA A 51 19.67 -0.86 3.88
CA ALA A 51 21.08 -0.78 3.47
C ALA A 51 21.76 0.51 3.96
N ALA A 52 21.05 1.63 3.95
CA ALA A 52 21.52 2.91 4.46
C ALA A 52 21.66 2.89 5.99
N ASP A 53 20.69 2.32 6.71
CA ASP A 53 20.76 2.15 8.18
C ASP A 53 21.95 1.27 8.61
N ARG A 54 22.17 0.13 7.93
CA ARG A 54 23.34 -0.73 8.18
C ARG A 54 24.66 0.00 7.93
N ARG A 55 24.73 0.89 6.94
CA ARG A 55 25.91 1.71 6.65
C ARG A 55 26.18 2.70 7.77
N ALA A 56 25.13 3.33 8.30
CA ALA A 56 25.21 4.23 9.45
C ALA A 56 25.77 3.54 10.70
N GLN A 57 25.40 2.27 10.92
CA GLN A 57 25.88 1.46 12.05
C GLN A 57 27.34 1.04 11.91
N ARG A 58 27.80 0.73 10.69
CA ARG A 58 29.16 0.23 10.43
C ARG A 58 30.23 1.31 10.37
N ASP A 59 29.88 2.50 9.88
CA ASP A 59 30.82 3.62 9.72
C ASP A 59 30.29 4.88 10.43
N PRO A 60 30.69 5.11 11.70
CA PRO A 60 30.25 6.27 12.48
C PRO A 60 30.61 7.62 11.85
N SER A 61 31.65 7.68 11.02
CA SER A 61 32.08 8.92 10.35
C SER A 61 31.06 9.41 9.31
N ARG A 62 30.29 8.48 8.71
CA ARG A 62 29.26 8.77 7.70
C ARG A 62 27.84 8.74 8.25
N ARG A 63 27.67 8.56 9.56
CA ARG A 63 26.36 8.40 10.21
C ARG A 63 25.39 9.54 9.88
N ARG A 64 25.84 10.80 9.99
CA ARG A 64 25.02 11.98 9.65
C ARG A 64 24.56 12.01 8.20
N GLN A 65 25.36 11.49 7.28
CA GLN A 65 24.98 11.41 5.86
C GLN A 65 23.97 10.27 5.65
N ALA A 66 24.25 9.09 6.20
CA ALA A 66 23.37 7.94 6.11
C ALA A 66 21.99 8.20 6.75
N ASP A 67 21.93 8.91 7.88
CA ASP A 67 20.67 9.29 8.53
C ASP A 67 19.81 10.21 7.64
N LYS A 68 20.44 11.12 6.89
CA LYS A 68 19.74 11.96 5.90
C LYS A 68 19.21 11.14 4.73
N GLU A 69 20.00 10.20 4.22
CA GLU A 69 19.59 9.28 3.14
C GLU A 69 18.42 8.40 3.58
N VAL A 70 18.47 7.84 4.79
CA VAL A 70 17.38 7.04 5.39
C VAL A 70 16.08 7.84 5.46
N ARG A 71 16.12 9.08 5.96
CA ARG A 71 14.94 9.96 6.00
C ARG A 71 14.43 10.32 4.61
N ALA A 72 15.32 10.57 3.65
CA ALA A 72 14.92 10.85 2.27
C ALA A 72 14.20 9.64 1.63
N PHE A 73 14.74 8.43 1.79
CA PHE A 73 14.09 7.21 1.30
C PHE A 73 12.75 6.91 2.01
N ALA A 74 12.61 7.28 3.27
CA ALA A 74 11.35 7.12 3.99
C ALA A 74 10.25 8.08 3.48
N ARG A 75 10.58 9.34 3.17
CA ARG A 75 9.64 10.26 2.51
C ARG A 75 9.19 9.73 1.15
N GLU A 76 10.14 9.28 0.34
CA GLU A 76 9.87 8.66 -0.96
C GLU A 76 8.97 7.40 -0.81
N LEU A 77 9.21 6.58 0.21
CA LEU A 77 8.37 5.41 0.50
C LEU A 77 6.92 5.79 0.84
N ILE A 78 6.71 6.88 1.57
CA ILE A 78 5.36 7.40 1.88
C ILE A 78 4.67 7.84 0.58
N ALA A 79 5.35 8.63 -0.25
CA ALA A 79 4.83 9.08 -1.54
C ALA A 79 4.47 7.90 -2.45
N GLN A 80 5.33 6.86 -2.49
CA GLN A 80 5.08 5.62 -3.23
C GLN A 80 3.87 4.85 -2.69
N ARG A 81 3.71 4.74 -1.37
CA ARG A 81 2.53 4.11 -0.75
C ARG A 81 1.24 4.86 -1.09
N ARG A 82 1.25 6.21 -1.03
CA ARG A 82 0.12 7.06 -1.43
C ARG A 82 -0.22 6.87 -2.91
N ALA A 83 0.79 6.84 -3.79
CA ALA A 83 0.61 6.57 -5.22
C ALA A 83 0.02 5.16 -5.49
N ALA A 84 0.53 4.13 -4.80
CA ALA A 84 0.00 2.76 -4.91
C ALA A 84 -1.45 2.67 -4.42
N ALA A 85 -1.79 3.33 -3.31
CA ALA A 85 -3.16 3.40 -2.80
C ALA A 85 -4.10 4.04 -3.83
N ARG A 86 -3.70 5.16 -4.46
CA ARG A 86 -4.47 5.79 -5.54
C ARG A 86 -4.72 4.82 -6.69
N LEU A 87 -3.69 4.13 -7.19
CA LEU A 87 -3.85 3.14 -8.27
C LEU A 87 -4.83 2.01 -7.92
N VAL A 88 -4.80 1.52 -6.68
CA VAL A 88 -5.74 0.48 -6.21
C VAL A 88 -7.17 1.02 -6.16
N THR A 89 -7.38 2.23 -5.66
CA THR A 89 -8.69 2.89 -5.65
C THR A 89 -9.21 3.10 -7.09
N SER A 90 -8.37 3.55 -8.01
CA SER A 90 -8.72 3.70 -9.42
C SER A 90 -9.12 2.37 -10.05
N LYS A 91 -8.43 1.27 -9.72
CA LYS A 91 -8.81 -0.07 -10.19
C LYS A 91 -10.18 -0.48 -9.66
N ALA A 92 -10.48 -0.19 -8.38
CA ALA A 92 -11.78 -0.47 -7.78
C ALA A 92 -12.90 0.32 -8.45
N GLN A 93 -12.70 1.62 -8.68
CA GLN A 93 -13.64 2.48 -9.41
C GLN A 93 -13.92 1.95 -10.82
N LEU A 94 -12.87 1.53 -11.54
CA LEU A 94 -12.99 1.00 -12.89
C LEU A 94 -13.74 -0.34 -12.92
N ASN A 95 -13.49 -1.23 -11.95
CA ASN A 95 -14.27 -2.46 -11.79
C ASN A 95 -15.74 -2.17 -11.46
N SER A 96 -16.03 -1.16 -10.65
CA SER A 96 -17.40 -0.72 -10.37
C SER A 96 -18.09 -0.23 -11.65
N VAL A 97 -17.40 0.58 -12.46
CA VAL A 97 -17.90 1.01 -13.78
C VAL A 97 -18.17 -0.19 -14.67
N GLN A 98 -17.27 -1.19 -14.71
CA GLN A 98 -17.48 -2.40 -15.50
C GLN A 98 -18.77 -3.13 -15.12
N MET A 99 -19.02 -3.31 -13.83
CA MET A 99 -20.22 -4.00 -13.35
C MET A 99 -21.48 -3.23 -13.73
N GLN A 100 -21.51 -1.93 -13.42
CA GLN A 100 -22.67 -1.07 -13.68
C GLN A 100 -22.96 -0.90 -15.18
N VAL A 101 -21.92 -0.83 -16.02
CA VAL A 101 -22.07 -0.79 -17.49
C VAL A 101 -22.67 -2.09 -18.01
N ASN A 102 -22.18 -3.25 -17.54
CA ASN A 102 -22.74 -4.55 -17.93
C ASN A 102 -24.19 -4.71 -17.47
N GLU A 103 -24.53 -4.23 -16.27
CA GLU A 103 -25.89 -4.17 -15.76
C GLU A 103 -26.78 -3.30 -16.66
N ALA A 104 -26.37 -2.06 -16.97
CA ALA A 104 -27.13 -1.15 -17.83
C ALA A 104 -27.41 -1.76 -19.22
N PHE A 105 -26.44 -2.46 -19.79
CA PHE A 105 -26.62 -3.16 -21.06
C PHE A 105 -27.47 -4.42 -20.96
N ALA A 106 -27.45 -5.13 -19.82
CA ALA A 106 -28.34 -6.26 -19.58
C ALA A 106 -29.79 -5.80 -19.42
N LEU A 107 -30.03 -4.73 -18.65
CA LEU A 107 -31.35 -4.11 -18.50
C LEU A 107 -31.91 -3.66 -19.84
N ARG A 108 -31.10 -3.05 -20.71
CA ARG A 108 -31.52 -2.70 -22.08
C ARG A 108 -32.05 -3.89 -22.87
N LYS A 109 -31.44 -5.07 -22.73
CA LYS A 109 -31.87 -6.28 -23.46
C LYS A 109 -33.22 -6.80 -22.97
N ILE A 110 -33.53 -6.56 -21.69
CA ILE A 110 -34.76 -7.05 -21.05
C ILE A 110 -35.88 -6.03 -21.22
N GLU A 111 -35.64 -4.78 -20.81
CA GLU A 111 -36.63 -3.70 -20.75
C GLU A 111 -36.71 -2.87 -22.05
N GLY A 112 -35.71 -2.98 -22.94
CA GLY A 112 -35.62 -2.17 -24.16
C GLY A 112 -35.10 -0.74 -23.95
N SER A 113 -35.19 -0.21 -22.72
CA SER A 113 -34.65 1.10 -22.33
C SER A 113 -33.34 0.98 -21.53
N ILE A 114 -32.44 1.95 -21.72
CA ILE A 114 -31.30 2.16 -20.82
C ILE A 114 -31.71 3.17 -19.76
N ARG A 115 -31.37 2.88 -18.50
CA ARG A 115 -31.45 3.86 -17.41
C ARG A 115 -30.11 4.58 -17.28
N ALA A 116 -30.16 5.92 -17.27
CA ALA A 116 -28.97 6.72 -16.98
C ALA A 116 -28.47 6.45 -15.56
N SER A 117 -27.16 6.33 -15.39
CA SER A 117 -26.53 6.06 -14.09
C SER A 117 -25.56 7.16 -13.70
N VAL A 118 -25.96 7.91 -12.67
CA VAL A 118 -25.13 8.94 -12.01
C VAL A 118 -23.88 8.31 -11.36
N GLY A 119 -23.98 7.06 -10.90
CA GLY A 119 -22.85 6.33 -10.30
C GLY A 119 -21.75 6.01 -11.31
N ILE A 120 -22.12 5.56 -12.51
CA ILE A 120 -21.16 5.33 -13.61
C ILE A 120 -20.48 6.65 -13.96
N MET A 121 -21.27 7.71 -14.09
CA MET A 121 -20.80 9.04 -14.45
C MET A 121 -19.76 9.59 -13.45
N ARG A 122 -20.04 9.49 -12.14
CA ARG A 122 -19.10 9.94 -11.10
C ARG A 122 -17.77 9.18 -11.16
N ASN A 123 -17.83 7.85 -11.28
CA ASN A 123 -16.63 7.03 -11.33
C ASN A 123 -15.81 7.28 -12.61
N VAL A 124 -16.46 7.43 -13.76
CA VAL A 124 -15.76 7.78 -15.02
C VAL A 124 -15.10 9.15 -14.90
N ASN A 125 -15.77 10.15 -14.33
CA ASN A 125 -15.17 11.48 -14.12
C ASN A 125 -13.95 11.42 -13.19
N ALA A 126 -14.03 10.69 -12.07
CA ALA A 126 -12.90 10.48 -11.18
C ALA A 126 -11.70 9.83 -11.91
N LEU A 127 -11.95 8.88 -12.81
CA LEU A 127 -10.91 8.19 -13.57
C LEU A 127 -10.30 9.05 -14.69
N VAL A 128 -11.06 9.99 -15.27
CA VAL A 128 -10.53 10.95 -16.28
C VAL A 128 -9.48 11.88 -15.68
N ARG A 129 -9.56 12.19 -14.38
CA ARG A 129 -8.58 13.04 -13.69
C ARG A 129 -7.21 12.38 -13.52
N LEU A 130 -7.11 11.07 -13.75
CA LEU A 130 -5.83 10.37 -13.71
C LEU A 130 -5.14 10.51 -15.07
N PRO A 131 -4.00 11.22 -15.17
CA PRO A 131 -3.38 11.52 -16.46
C PRO A 131 -3.02 10.26 -17.26
N ALA A 132 -2.73 9.15 -16.58
CA ALA A 132 -2.44 7.87 -17.23
C ALA A 132 -3.67 7.22 -17.90
N LEU A 133 -4.90 7.56 -17.50
CA LEU A 133 -6.15 6.99 -18.02
C LEU A 133 -7.05 8.02 -18.71
N ALA A 134 -6.71 9.31 -18.65
CA ALA A 134 -7.55 10.42 -19.09
C ALA A 134 -8.11 10.21 -20.51
N GLU A 135 -7.23 9.92 -21.48
CA GLU A 135 -7.60 9.73 -22.89
C GLU A 135 -8.62 8.59 -23.08
N THR A 136 -8.32 7.41 -22.51
CA THR A 136 -9.15 6.22 -22.70
C THR A 136 -10.46 6.29 -21.91
N MET A 137 -10.46 6.96 -20.76
CA MET A 137 -11.66 7.19 -19.95
C MET A 137 -12.56 8.27 -20.56
N GLN A 138 -11.98 9.27 -21.22
CA GLN A 138 -12.73 10.24 -22.00
C GLN A 138 -13.40 9.57 -23.20
N GLU A 139 -12.67 8.70 -23.92
CA GLU A 139 -13.28 7.90 -25.00
C GLU A 139 -14.42 7.01 -24.47
N LEU A 140 -14.21 6.33 -23.33
CA LEU A 140 -15.24 5.54 -22.68
C LEU A 140 -16.46 6.39 -22.32
N GLY A 141 -16.25 7.58 -21.76
CA GLY A 141 -17.32 8.54 -21.45
C GLY A 141 -18.15 8.86 -22.70
N ILE A 142 -17.49 9.23 -23.80
CA ILE A 142 -18.17 9.54 -25.07
C ILE A 142 -19.02 8.35 -25.56
N GLU A 143 -18.50 7.13 -25.50
CA GLU A 143 -19.24 5.93 -25.92
C GLU A 143 -20.43 5.63 -24.99
N LEU A 144 -20.28 5.85 -23.68
CA LEU A 144 -21.36 5.69 -22.70
C LEU A 144 -22.46 6.75 -22.88
N THR A 145 -22.10 7.99 -23.23
CA THR A 145 -23.06 9.06 -23.56
C THR A 145 -23.83 8.72 -24.84
N LYS A 146 -23.13 8.27 -25.89
CA LYS A 146 -23.77 7.80 -27.14
C LYS A 146 -24.69 6.60 -26.91
N ALA A 147 -24.37 5.74 -25.95
CA ALA A 147 -25.22 4.64 -25.54
C ALA A 147 -26.44 5.09 -24.72
N GLY A 148 -26.44 6.31 -24.17
CA GLY A 148 -27.49 6.82 -23.27
C GLY A 148 -27.37 6.27 -21.84
N ILE A 149 -26.21 5.73 -21.46
CA ILE A 149 -25.94 5.21 -20.10
C ILE A 149 -25.56 6.34 -19.15
N ILE A 150 -24.90 7.37 -19.66
CA ILE A 150 -24.61 8.59 -18.92
C ILE A 150 -25.21 9.77 -19.67
N GLU A 151 -25.62 10.79 -18.92
CA GLU A 151 -26.15 12.02 -19.48
C GLU A 151 -25.02 12.87 -20.07
N GLU A 152 -25.33 13.66 -21.10
CA GLU A 152 -24.40 14.62 -21.67
C GLU A 152 -24.27 15.78 -20.68
N MET A 153 -23.26 15.73 -19.82
CA MET A 153 -22.90 16.88 -19.01
C MET A 153 -22.32 17.94 -19.94
N ALA A 154 -23.05 19.05 -20.14
CA ALA A 154 -22.39 20.32 -20.45
C ALA A 154 -21.34 20.54 -19.35
N SER A 155 -20.12 20.91 -19.72
CA SER A 155 -18.89 20.93 -18.90
C SER A 155 -18.92 21.78 -17.63
N ASP A 156 -19.88 21.55 -16.73
CA ASP A 156 -19.81 22.00 -15.36
C ASP A 156 -18.77 21.13 -14.68
N MET A 157 -17.53 21.60 -14.78
CA MET A 157 -16.45 21.22 -13.90
C MET A 157 -16.88 21.59 -12.48
N MET A 158 -17.73 20.78 -11.84
CA MET A 158 -17.79 20.81 -10.39
C MET A 158 -16.45 20.26 -9.90
N PRO A 159 -15.61 21.11 -9.30
CA PRO A 159 -14.42 20.61 -8.64
C PRO A 159 -14.93 19.92 -7.37
N GLU A 160 -15.25 18.62 -7.44
CA GLU A 160 -15.14 17.79 -6.24
C GLU A 160 -13.67 17.87 -5.82
N THR A 161 -13.46 18.82 -4.92
CA THR A 161 -12.27 19.24 -4.21
C THR A 161 -11.98 18.16 -3.18
N ASP A 162 -11.59 16.97 -3.63
CA ASP A 162 -11.03 15.97 -2.70
C ASP A 162 -10.22 14.85 -3.37
N LEU A 163 -9.49 15.17 -4.44
CA LEU A 163 -8.32 14.36 -4.79
C LEU A 163 -7.08 15.10 -4.29
N GLY A 164 -7.06 15.31 -2.96
CA GLY A 164 -5.96 15.86 -2.15
C GLY A 164 -4.66 16.12 -2.89
N GLU A 165 -4.61 17.23 -3.61
CA GLU A 165 -3.40 18.03 -3.80
C GLU A 165 -3.20 18.86 -2.54
N GLY A 166 -3.15 18.16 -1.39
CA GLY A 166 -2.49 18.65 -0.21
C GLY A 166 -1.07 18.15 -0.33
N GLU A 167 -0.17 19.03 -0.74
CA GLU A 167 1.26 18.91 -0.47
C GLU A 167 1.43 19.00 1.06
N ASP A 168 0.86 18.03 1.79
CA ASP A 168 1.09 17.87 3.22
C ASP A 168 2.54 17.46 3.30
N GLU A 169 3.42 18.42 3.59
CA GLU A 169 4.77 18.18 4.09
C GLU A 169 4.70 16.91 4.94
N GLU A 170 5.37 15.84 4.50
CA GLU A 170 5.22 14.57 5.20
C GLU A 170 5.62 14.79 6.65
N ALA A 171 4.64 14.77 7.55
CA ALA A 171 4.84 15.12 8.94
C ALA A 171 6.02 14.28 9.44
N GLU A 172 7.01 14.89 10.09
CA GLU A 172 8.20 14.15 10.50
C GLU A 172 7.85 12.91 11.35
N GLY A 173 6.71 12.94 12.05
CA GLY A 173 6.14 11.79 12.74
C GLY A 173 5.67 10.63 11.84
N GLU A 174 5.15 10.89 10.62
CA GLU A 174 4.85 9.84 9.64
C GLU A 174 6.13 9.17 9.14
N VAL A 175 7.18 9.97 8.90
CA VAL A 175 8.50 9.47 8.48
C VAL A 175 9.09 8.56 9.55
N ASP A 176 9.08 9.00 10.82
CA ASP A 176 9.60 8.21 11.94
C ASP A 176 8.80 6.92 12.15
N LYS A 177 7.47 6.96 11.98
CA LYS A 177 6.62 5.77 12.03
C LYS A 177 7.00 4.76 10.95
N VAL A 178 7.15 5.19 9.71
CA VAL A 178 7.51 4.31 8.58
C VAL A 178 8.92 3.73 8.75
N LEU A 179 9.87 4.53 9.25
CA LEU A 179 11.20 4.03 9.60
C LEU A 179 11.15 2.96 10.69
N GLY A 180 10.37 3.21 11.75
CA GLY A 180 10.13 2.24 12.80
C GLY A 180 9.52 0.95 12.28
N GLU A 181 8.51 1.02 11.41
CA GLU A 181 7.91 -0.14 10.76
C GLU A 181 8.94 -0.93 9.95
N VAL A 182 9.67 -0.28 9.05
CA VAL A 182 10.61 -0.96 8.12
C VAL A 182 11.79 -1.59 8.87
N LEU A 183 12.34 -0.90 9.87
CA LEU A 183 13.48 -1.39 10.63
C LEU A 183 13.09 -2.47 11.66
N LYS A 184 11.87 -2.41 12.24
CA LYS A 184 11.32 -3.49 13.09
C LYS A 184 10.95 -4.74 12.29
N ASP A 185 10.33 -4.58 11.12
CA ASP A 185 10.03 -5.69 10.21
C ASP A 185 11.29 -6.51 9.88
N ARG A 186 12.46 -5.87 9.86
CA ARG A 186 13.75 -6.55 9.73
C ARG A 186 14.10 -7.35 10.99
N MET A 187 13.94 -6.80 12.20
CA MET A 187 14.24 -7.54 13.43
C MET A 187 13.40 -8.82 13.52
N ASP A 188 12.16 -8.76 13.08
CA ASP A 188 11.25 -9.90 13.04
C ASP A 188 11.60 -10.88 11.89
N LYS A 189 11.95 -10.38 10.70
CA LYS A 189 12.25 -11.23 9.52
C LYS A 189 13.66 -11.82 9.48
N THR A 190 14.66 -11.15 10.08
CA THR A 190 16.03 -11.71 10.12
C THR A 190 16.28 -12.57 11.35
N GLY A 191 15.29 -12.69 12.25
CA GLY A 191 15.54 -13.09 13.61
C GLY A 191 16.55 -12.14 14.27
N ALA A 192 16.61 -12.18 15.60
CA ALA A 192 17.87 -11.88 16.24
C ALA A 192 18.90 -12.84 15.60
N VAL A 193 19.77 -12.35 14.72
CA VAL A 193 21.07 -12.99 14.55
C VAL A 193 21.63 -13.04 15.96
N PRO A 194 21.80 -14.23 16.58
CA PRO A 194 22.39 -14.29 17.90
C PRO A 194 23.77 -13.66 17.71
N ASN A 195 23.96 -12.46 18.27
CA ASN A 195 25.29 -12.08 18.63
C ASN A 195 25.72 -13.21 19.57
N VAL A 196 26.68 -14.02 19.13
CA VAL A 196 27.24 -15.11 19.91
C VAL A 196 27.95 -14.45 21.09
N ALA A 197 27.18 -14.08 22.10
CA ALA A 197 27.61 -14.07 23.47
C ALA A 197 27.48 -15.53 23.96
N PRO A 198 28.49 -16.07 24.67
CA PRO A 198 28.43 -17.43 25.19
C PRO A 198 27.20 -17.63 26.09
N PRO A 199 26.66 -18.85 26.18
CA PRO A 199 25.31 -19.08 26.65
C PRO A 199 25.18 -18.75 28.13
N ALA A 200 24.33 -17.78 28.46
CA ALA A 200 23.68 -17.72 29.76
C ALA A 200 22.28 -18.30 29.56
N ASN A 201 22.09 -19.52 30.06
CA ASN A 201 20.82 -20.22 30.06
C ASN A 201 19.73 -19.35 30.70
N GLU A 202 18.66 -19.17 29.94
CA GLU A 202 17.37 -18.70 30.44
C GLU A 202 16.70 -19.85 31.21
N GLN A 203 16.35 -19.63 32.47
CA GLN A 203 15.21 -20.28 33.08
C GLN A 203 14.15 -19.23 33.41
N GLN A 204 13.11 -19.28 32.58
CA GLN A 204 11.70 -18.98 32.85
C GLN A 204 11.37 -18.33 34.21
N GLN A 205 10.83 -17.11 34.17
CA GLN A 205 9.95 -16.60 35.24
C GLN A 205 8.50 -16.61 34.76
N GLN A 206 7.75 -17.59 35.25
CA GLN A 206 6.32 -17.44 35.55
C GLN A 206 6.17 -16.88 36.98
N GLN A 207 5.03 -16.23 37.21
CA GLN A 207 4.73 -15.30 38.29
C GLN A 207 4.56 -15.94 39.69
N ALA A 208 5.11 -15.22 40.71
CA ALA A 208 4.67 -15.01 42.10
C ALA A 208 4.54 -16.21 43.09
N PRO A 209 4.46 -15.97 44.42
CA PRO A 209 5.22 -15.09 45.34
C PRO A 209 5.89 -15.94 46.49
N ILE A 210 6.17 -15.33 47.66
CA ILE A 210 6.58 -15.97 48.96
C ILE A 210 8.13 -16.21 49.01
N SER A 211 8.94 -16.03 50.06
CA SER A 211 8.81 -15.88 51.54
C SER A 211 10.19 -15.43 52.09
N GLN A 212 10.22 -14.83 53.27
CA GLN A 212 11.41 -14.33 54.00
C GLN A 212 12.32 -15.44 54.62
N GLU A 213 12.57 -16.56 53.93
CA GLU A 213 13.29 -17.72 54.52
C GLU A 213 14.70 -18.01 53.93
N GLU A 214 15.22 -17.20 53.00
CA GLU A 214 16.52 -17.48 52.34
C GLU A 214 17.76 -16.89 53.03
N GLU A 215 17.63 -16.09 54.10
CA GLU A 215 18.81 -15.50 54.75
C GLU A 215 19.59 -16.52 55.61
N GLU A 216 18.94 -17.49 56.25
CA GLU A 216 19.62 -18.47 57.14
C GLU A 216 20.50 -19.48 56.37
N ASP A 217 20.14 -19.83 55.13
CA ASP A 217 20.88 -20.86 54.37
C ASP A 217 22.16 -20.31 53.72
N THR A 218 22.23 -18.99 53.50
CA THR A 218 23.43 -18.32 52.96
C THR A 218 24.55 -18.21 53.99
N GLU A 219 24.22 -18.07 55.28
CA GLU A 219 25.20 -17.91 56.35
C GLU A 219 25.91 -19.25 56.67
N ALA A 220 25.14 -20.35 56.70
CA ALA A 220 25.68 -21.70 56.87
C ALA A 220 26.58 -22.14 55.70
N MET A 221 26.27 -21.72 54.48
CA MET A 221 27.08 -22.02 53.29
C MET A 221 28.39 -21.23 53.27
N MET A 222 28.40 -20.00 53.80
CA MET A 222 29.60 -19.16 53.87
C MET A 222 30.59 -19.62 54.95
N ASP A 223 30.12 -20.20 56.06
CA ASP A 223 30.99 -20.78 57.07
C ASP A 223 31.66 -22.09 56.58
N GLN A 224 30.95 -22.93 55.82
CA GLN A 224 31.58 -24.09 55.17
C GLN A 224 32.67 -23.70 54.16
N MET A 225 32.57 -22.52 53.53
CA MET A 225 33.62 -22.01 52.65
C MET A 225 34.81 -21.46 53.44
N ARG A 226 34.60 -20.90 54.64
CA ARG A 226 35.68 -20.43 55.52
C ARG A 226 36.51 -21.58 56.08
N ASP A 227 35.86 -22.64 56.56
CA ASP A 227 36.55 -23.84 57.07
C ASP A 227 37.42 -24.52 56.00
N ARG A 228 36.94 -24.55 54.75
CA ARG A 228 37.71 -25.08 53.61
C ARG A 228 38.93 -24.23 53.26
N LEU A 229 38.83 -22.91 53.41
CA LEU A 229 39.94 -21.99 53.16
C LEU A 229 40.99 -22.04 54.27
N GLU A 230 40.59 -22.29 55.52
CA GLU A 230 41.49 -22.40 56.65
C GLU A 230 42.27 -23.74 56.64
N ALA A 231 41.63 -24.82 56.18
CA ALA A 231 42.29 -26.11 55.96
C ALA A 231 43.40 -26.09 54.88
N LEU A 232 43.41 -25.09 54.00
CA LEU A 232 44.44 -24.87 52.98
C LEU A 232 45.57 -23.93 53.43
N ARG A 233 45.50 -23.41 54.66
CA ARG A 233 46.47 -22.46 55.22
C ARG A 233 47.42 -23.10 56.25
N SER A 234 47.33 -24.41 56.48
CA SER A 234 48.25 -25.23 57.30
C SER A 234 49.22 -26.01 56.43
#